data_AF-A0A9E2RJA5-F1
#
_entry.id   AF-A0A9E2RJA5-F1
#
_cell.length_a   1.000
_cell.length_b   1.000
_cell.length_c   1.000
_cell.angle_alpha   90.00
_cell.angle_beta   90.00
_cell.angle_gamma   90.00
#
_symmetry.space_group_name_H-M   'P 1'
#
loop_
_entity.id
_entity.type
_entity.pdbx_description
1 polymer ?
#
loop_
_entity_poly.entity_id
_entity_poly.type
_entity_poly.pdbx_seq_one_letter_code
_entity_poly.pdbx_strand_id
1 'polypeptide(L)'
;MSENQGANPEAKSQVTPPSDHDLCEMLHETVVKDLLGPSNGAEEEILGTSVRDRYLVGKLAPKESLIDEADAGDLPEGEGDHGGDGTPESVTLMSQSIVPSSFGLTFCVDASCATLEIDATWGHYRKAESEFHVTEAGKPKRVWKRRPAGGKVQLDLTPGDVKPLILDAEQPEVFIRGIVRSPTAAGEKIITLFLVNGQEALETNQDEAWLFQAQLGLHALNDADLFRRRPSGEIGSDDAERAALAMLYRDKVEFAVGHGVSVHWTLSPQRVDRAISVRTQVVPFHDIPVTEAPTETDLPGLVELVLDMKQLSELDEKALKKTLKVLPGEYQSWIASQQQRIDRGELGEHEPSARGALERCRRTCDRLQAGIQTI
;
A
#
# COMPACT_ATOMS: atom_id res chain seq x y z
N MET A 1 51.39 -27.64 42.35
CA MET A 1 50.81 -26.31 42.65
C MET A 1 50.89 -25.55 41.34
N SER A 2 49.76 -25.49 40.62
CA SER A 2 48.96 -24.25 40.47
C SER A 2 49.67 -23.31 39.48
N GLU A 3 49.11 -22.85 38.38
CA GLU A 3 47.75 -22.36 38.17
C GLU A 3 47.27 -22.59 36.73
N ASN A 4 45.99 -22.96 36.66
CA ASN A 4 45.17 -23.04 35.47
C ASN A 4 44.76 -21.60 35.09
N GLN A 5 45.24 -21.07 33.97
CA GLN A 5 44.75 -19.78 33.46
C GLN A 5 43.34 -19.98 32.92
N GLY A 6 42.38 -19.41 33.65
CA GLY A 6 40.97 -19.44 33.32
C GLY A 6 40.71 -18.78 31.97
N ALA A 7 40.14 -19.55 31.06
CA ALA A 7 39.37 -19.03 29.95
C ALA A 7 38.18 -18.24 30.52
N ASN A 8 38.10 -16.96 30.15
CA ASN A 8 36.99 -16.07 30.47
C ASN A 8 35.77 -16.47 29.61
N PRO A 9 34.67 -16.99 30.19
CA PRO A 9 33.45 -17.25 29.44
C PRO A 9 32.53 -16.02 29.51
N GLU A 10 31.65 -15.88 28.53
CA GLU A 10 30.52 -14.94 28.51
C GLU A 10 30.81 -13.48 28.12
N ALA A 11 31.21 -13.29 26.86
CA ALA A 11 30.73 -12.11 26.12
C ALA A 11 29.21 -12.30 25.87
N LYS A 12 28.38 -11.91 26.83
CA LYS A 12 26.93 -11.78 26.61
C LYS A 12 26.73 -10.68 25.57
N SER A 13 26.32 -11.08 24.37
CA SER A 13 25.79 -10.19 23.35
C SER A 13 24.63 -9.41 23.98
N GLN A 14 24.86 -8.14 24.31
CA GLN A 14 23.81 -7.24 24.77
C GLN A 14 22.95 -6.92 23.55
N VAL A 15 21.82 -7.61 23.41
CA VAL A 15 20.80 -7.27 22.43
C VAL A 15 20.14 -5.99 22.93
N THR A 16 20.31 -4.89 22.19
CA THR A 16 19.60 -3.64 22.43
C THR A 16 18.09 -3.92 22.43
N PRO A 17 17.31 -3.43 23.41
CA PRO A 17 15.87 -3.62 23.38
C PRO A 17 15.28 -3.01 22.09
N PRO A 18 14.25 -3.64 21.51
CA PRO A 18 13.60 -3.11 20.32
C PRO A 18 13.03 -1.72 20.60
N SER A 19 13.10 -0.84 19.60
CA SER A 19 12.45 0.47 19.64
C SER A 19 10.93 0.33 19.56
N ASP A 20 10.19 1.40 19.87
CA ASP A 20 8.72 1.43 19.69
C ASP A 20 8.32 1.13 18.25
N HIS A 21 9.13 1.57 17.28
CA HIS A 21 8.92 1.25 15.86
C HIS A 21 9.09 -0.24 15.58
N ASP A 22 10.17 -0.86 16.07
CA ASP A 22 10.41 -2.30 15.91
C ASP A 22 9.28 -3.12 16.54
N LEU A 23 8.77 -2.70 17.71
CA LEU A 23 7.63 -3.35 18.37
C LEU A 23 6.34 -3.24 17.54
N CYS A 24 6.08 -2.09 16.94
CA CYS A 24 4.95 -1.90 16.03
C CYS A 24 5.06 -2.78 14.78
N GLU A 25 6.23 -2.87 14.17
CA GLU A 25 6.47 -3.77 13.03
C GLU A 25 6.28 -5.23 13.42
N MET A 26 6.85 -5.67 14.54
CA MET A 26 6.68 -7.04 15.06
C MET A 26 5.21 -7.37 15.32
N LEU A 27 4.46 -6.45 15.92
CA LEU A 27 3.02 -6.62 16.16
C LEU A 27 2.27 -6.73 14.84
N HIS A 28 2.56 -5.83 13.89
CA HIS A 28 1.96 -5.85 12.56
C HIS A 28 2.21 -7.17 11.86
N GLU A 29 3.46 -7.62 11.78
CA GLU A 29 3.82 -8.90 11.18
C GLU A 29 3.09 -10.08 11.83
N THR A 30 2.98 -10.08 13.17
CA THR A 30 2.32 -11.14 13.91
C THR A 30 0.83 -11.19 13.59
N VAL A 31 0.17 -10.03 13.55
CA VAL A 31 -1.25 -9.92 13.18
C VAL A 31 -1.48 -10.36 11.74
N VAL A 32 -0.61 -9.97 10.80
CA VAL A 32 -0.71 -10.39 9.39
C VAL A 32 -0.50 -11.91 9.27
N LYS A 33 0.51 -12.47 9.94
CA LYS A 33 0.77 -13.91 9.97
C LYS A 33 -0.38 -14.70 10.58
N ASP A 34 -1.13 -14.13 11.51
CA ASP A 34 -2.28 -14.81 12.11
C ASP A 34 -3.55 -14.73 11.25
N LEU A 35 -3.81 -13.57 10.64
CA LEU A 35 -5.03 -13.33 9.84
C LEU A 35 -4.93 -13.90 8.42
N LEU A 36 -3.81 -13.66 7.74
CA LEU A 36 -3.55 -14.04 6.34
C LEU A 36 -2.77 -15.36 6.26
N GLY A 37 -1.79 -15.53 7.14
CA GLY A 37 -0.85 -16.64 7.09
C GLY A 37 0.20 -16.51 5.98
N PRO A 38 1.02 -17.56 5.80
CA PRO A 38 1.12 -18.73 6.66
C PRO A 38 1.80 -18.39 8.00
N SER A 39 1.29 -18.91 9.12
CA SER A 39 1.83 -18.59 10.44
C SER A 39 3.10 -19.36 10.77
N ASN A 40 3.23 -20.60 10.29
CA ASN A 40 4.35 -21.49 10.62
C ASN A 40 5.29 -21.72 9.42
N GLY A 41 5.30 -20.80 8.45
CA GLY A 41 6.20 -20.82 7.30
C GLY A 41 5.63 -21.47 6.03
N ALA A 42 6.49 -21.63 5.00
CA ALA A 42 6.05 -21.97 3.65
C ALA A 42 5.41 -23.37 3.50
N GLU A 43 5.81 -24.34 4.32
CA GLU A 43 5.37 -25.75 4.29
C GLU A 43 4.66 -26.12 5.60
N GLU A 44 3.87 -25.21 6.16
CA GLU A 44 3.24 -25.44 7.46
C GLU A 44 2.22 -26.58 7.47
N GLU A 45 2.02 -27.15 8.66
CA GLU A 45 0.95 -28.10 8.95
C GLU A 45 -0.11 -27.45 9.86
N ILE A 46 -1.38 -27.58 9.47
CA ILE A 46 -2.53 -27.09 10.24
C ILE A 46 -3.32 -28.28 10.78
N LEU A 47 -3.44 -28.31 12.12
CA LEU A 47 -4.34 -29.20 12.84
C LEU A 47 -5.76 -28.63 12.81
N GLY A 48 -6.74 -29.44 12.42
CA GLY A 48 -8.15 -29.06 12.44
C GLY A 48 -8.95 -29.54 11.25
N THR A 49 -10.20 -29.09 11.21
CA THR A 49 -11.18 -29.43 10.17
C THR A 49 -11.00 -28.58 8.92
N SER A 50 -10.79 -27.27 9.05
CA SER A 50 -10.69 -26.36 7.91
C SER A 50 -9.56 -25.34 8.01
N VAL A 51 -8.87 -25.11 6.89
CA VAL A 51 -7.90 -24.03 6.69
C VAL A 51 -8.61 -22.68 6.58
N ARG A 52 -9.86 -22.65 6.07
CA ARG A 52 -10.68 -21.43 5.94
C ARG A 52 -11.03 -20.77 7.26
N ASP A 53 -11.06 -21.56 8.33
CA ASP A 53 -11.28 -21.09 9.70
C ASP A 53 -9.97 -20.58 10.34
N ARG A 54 -8.82 -21.07 9.86
CA ARG A 54 -7.49 -20.65 10.35
C ARG A 54 -7.07 -19.30 9.80
N TYR A 55 -7.35 -19.06 8.51
CA TYR A 55 -7.04 -17.80 7.82
C TYR A 55 -8.31 -17.09 7.37
N LEU A 56 -8.51 -15.90 7.92
CA LEU A 56 -9.73 -15.14 7.74
C LEU A 56 -9.75 -14.39 6.41
N VAL A 57 -8.58 -13.98 5.91
CA VAL A 57 -8.43 -13.13 4.72
C VAL A 57 -7.54 -13.77 3.66
N GLY A 58 -7.59 -13.23 2.43
CA GLY A 58 -6.70 -13.62 1.33
C GLY A 58 -6.99 -15.00 0.76
N LYS A 59 -8.26 -15.37 0.73
CA LYS A 59 -8.74 -16.64 0.18
C LYS A 59 -9.57 -16.41 -1.08
N LEU A 60 -9.34 -17.23 -2.10
CA LEU A 60 -10.14 -17.30 -3.31
C LEU A 60 -10.91 -18.63 -3.35
N ALA A 61 -12.23 -18.53 -3.45
CA ALA A 61 -13.11 -19.69 -3.52
C ALA A 61 -13.01 -20.38 -4.89
N PRO A 62 -13.22 -21.70 -4.96
CA PRO A 62 -13.47 -22.38 -6.23
C PRO A 62 -14.76 -21.86 -6.87
N LYS A 63 -14.93 -22.14 -8.16
CA LYS A 63 -16.13 -21.79 -8.91
C LYS A 63 -17.36 -22.52 -8.35
N GLU A 64 -18.26 -21.78 -7.70
CA GLU A 64 -19.62 -22.23 -7.41
C GLU A 64 -20.51 -21.88 -8.61
N SER A 65 -21.07 -22.90 -9.28
CA SER A 65 -21.97 -22.71 -10.41
C SER A 65 -23.25 -21.96 -9.97
N LEU A 66 -23.36 -20.67 -10.34
CA LEU A 66 -24.58 -19.93 -10.76
C LEU A 66 -24.44 -18.39 -10.80
N ILE A 67 -23.26 -17.79 -10.61
CA ILE A 67 -23.10 -16.30 -10.66
C ILE A 67 -21.93 -15.85 -11.57
N ASP A 68 -21.47 -16.72 -12.48
CA ASP A 68 -20.32 -16.41 -13.35
C ASP A 68 -20.67 -15.71 -14.67
N GLU A 69 -21.95 -15.57 -15.02
CA GLU A 69 -22.37 -14.89 -16.27
C GLU A 69 -22.64 -13.38 -16.09
N ALA A 70 -22.81 -12.89 -14.86
CA ALA A 70 -23.06 -11.47 -14.61
C ALA A 70 -21.76 -10.64 -14.44
N ASP A 71 -20.77 -11.14 -13.69
CA ASP A 71 -19.55 -10.37 -13.36
C ASP A 71 -18.40 -10.52 -14.38
N ALA A 72 -18.45 -11.51 -15.27
CA ALA A 72 -17.50 -11.58 -16.40
C ALA A 72 -17.93 -10.69 -17.58
N GLY A 73 -19.21 -10.29 -17.62
CA GLY A 73 -19.78 -9.40 -18.63
C GLY A 73 -19.70 -7.92 -18.26
N ASP A 74 -19.49 -7.59 -16.98
CA ASP A 74 -19.41 -6.21 -16.50
C ASP A 74 -17.96 -5.82 -16.22
N LEU A 75 -17.16 -5.77 -17.29
CA LEU A 75 -15.99 -4.90 -17.29
C LEU A 75 -16.55 -3.47 -17.17
N PRO A 76 -16.21 -2.68 -16.13
CA PRO A 76 -16.75 -1.34 -16.01
C PRO A 76 -16.35 -0.53 -17.24
N GLU A 77 -17.33 -0.29 -18.12
CA GLU A 77 -17.30 0.82 -19.04
C GLU A 77 -17.29 2.08 -18.17
N GLY A 78 -16.30 2.93 -18.40
CA GLY A 78 -16.11 4.11 -17.57
C GLY A 78 -17.29 5.06 -17.74
N GLU A 79 -18.16 5.11 -16.73
CA GLU A 79 -19.03 6.25 -16.48
C GLU A 79 -18.72 6.82 -15.10
N GLY A 80 -18.29 8.08 -15.11
CA GLY A 80 -18.09 8.86 -13.90
C GLY A 80 -19.42 9.41 -13.40
N ASP A 81 -19.69 9.21 -12.12
CA ASP A 81 -20.30 10.21 -11.26
C ASP A 81 -20.05 9.84 -9.79
N HIS A 82 -19.53 10.79 -9.01
CA HIS A 82 -19.46 10.71 -7.55
C HIS A 82 -20.17 11.95 -7.00
N GLY A 83 -21.50 11.86 -6.96
CA GLY A 83 -22.38 12.72 -6.18
C GLY A 83 -23.03 11.87 -5.10
N GLY A 84 -22.69 12.13 -3.83
CA GLY A 84 -23.20 11.36 -2.70
C GLY A 84 -24.66 11.65 -2.37
N ASP A 85 -25.32 10.67 -1.75
CA ASP A 85 -26.19 10.93 -0.61
C ASP A 85 -26.25 9.71 0.31
N GLY A 86 -26.19 9.97 1.61
CA GLY A 86 -26.09 8.97 2.66
C GLY A 86 -27.44 8.31 2.94
N THR A 87 -27.48 6.98 2.82
CA THR A 87 -28.50 6.16 3.47
C THR A 87 -27.79 5.13 4.37
N PRO A 88 -28.21 4.96 5.64
CA PRO A 88 -27.57 4.00 6.52
C PRO A 88 -28.02 2.60 6.08
N GLU A 89 -27.10 1.81 5.54
CA GLU A 89 -27.37 0.41 5.23
C GLU A 89 -27.73 -0.34 6.51
N SER A 90 -28.91 -0.97 6.47
CA SER A 90 -29.43 -1.82 7.53
C SER A 90 -28.46 -2.97 7.78
N VAL A 91 -27.85 -2.97 8.96
CA VAL A 91 -27.02 -4.06 9.49
C VAL A 91 -27.82 -5.36 9.49
N THR A 92 -27.63 -6.17 8.45
CA THR A 92 -28.15 -7.54 8.40
C THR A 92 -27.02 -8.47 8.84
N LEU A 93 -27.16 -8.99 10.05
CA LEU A 93 -26.26 -9.95 10.67
C LEU A 93 -26.30 -11.31 9.93
N MET A 94 -25.09 -11.75 9.54
CA MET A 94 -24.59 -13.14 9.56
C MET A 94 -24.65 -13.99 8.26
N SER A 95 -23.43 -14.19 7.73
CA SER A 95 -22.77 -15.51 7.60
C SER A 95 -23.05 -16.40 6.39
N GLN A 96 -22.91 -15.86 5.17
CA GLN A 96 -22.13 -16.51 4.11
C GLN A 96 -21.43 -15.39 3.33
N SER A 97 -20.22 -15.03 3.77
CA SER A 97 -19.37 -14.11 3.02
C SER A 97 -19.22 -14.65 1.61
N ILE A 98 -19.72 -13.93 0.61
CA ILE A 98 -19.42 -14.17 -0.80
C ILE A 98 -17.90 -14.01 -0.90
N VAL A 99 -17.17 -15.13 -0.88
CA VAL A 99 -15.73 -15.11 -1.08
C VAL A 99 -15.51 -15.09 -2.58
N PRO A 100 -14.76 -14.12 -3.12
CA PRO A 100 -14.56 -14.04 -4.56
C PRO A 100 -13.78 -15.25 -5.09
N SER A 101 -14.08 -15.64 -6.32
CA SER A 101 -13.30 -16.61 -7.09
C SER A 101 -12.15 -15.94 -7.86
N SER A 102 -12.10 -14.61 -7.89
CA SER A 102 -11.02 -13.86 -8.53
C SER A 102 -10.78 -12.50 -7.88
N PHE A 103 -9.55 -12.02 -8.00
CA PHE A 103 -9.22 -10.61 -7.76
C PHE A 103 -8.28 -10.14 -8.87
N GLY A 104 -8.13 -8.83 -9.00
CA GLY A 104 -7.27 -8.28 -10.02
C GLY A 104 -6.74 -6.91 -9.68
N LEU A 105 -6.08 -6.32 -10.66
CA LEU A 105 -5.67 -4.92 -10.59
C LEU A 105 -5.59 -4.33 -12.01
N THR A 106 -5.89 -3.03 -12.09
CA THR A 106 -5.65 -2.22 -13.28
C THR A 106 -4.45 -1.33 -13.04
N PHE A 107 -3.50 -1.30 -13.96
CA PHE A 107 -2.28 -0.50 -13.86
C PHE A 107 -1.97 0.20 -15.18
N CYS A 108 -1.16 1.26 -15.09
CA CYS A 108 -0.67 2.01 -16.25
C CYS A 108 0.82 1.79 -16.48
N VAL A 109 1.20 1.58 -17.74
CA VAL A 109 2.60 1.50 -18.17
C VAL A 109 2.88 2.40 -19.37
N ASP A 110 4.15 2.71 -19.59
CA ASP A 110 4.62 3.41 -20.79
C ASP A 110 4.28 2.64 -22.09
N ALA A 111 3.87 3.34 -23.16
CA ALA A 111 3.55 2.69 -24.44
C ALA A 111 4.74 1.96 -25.09
N SER A 112 5.98 2.34 -24.79
CA SER A 112 7.18 1.63 -25.25
C SER A 112 7.38 0.26 -24.59
N CYS A 113 6.66 -0.02 -23.49
CA CYS A 113 6.68 -1.33 -22.85
C CYS A 113 6.02 -2.38 -23.77
N ALA A 114 6.83 -3.32 -24.23
CA ALA A 114 6.38 -4.46 -25.03
C ALA A 114 6.04 -5.68 -24.17
N THR A 115 6.80 -5.90 -23.09
CA THR A 115 6.71 -7.10 -22.26
C THR A 115 6.81 -6.77 -20.77
N LEU A 116 6.14 -7.57 -19.94
CA LEU A 116 6.15 -7.47 -18.48
C LEU A 116 6.33 -8.86 -17.86
N GLU A 117 7.05 -8.96 -16.74
CA GLU A 117 7.06 -10.18 -15.93
C GLU A 117 5.89 -10.13 -14.95
N ILE A 118 5.10 -11.20 -14.93
CA ILE A 118 3.98 -11.38 -14.01
C ILE A 118 4.28 -12.60 -13.16
N ASP A 119 4.14 -12.46 -11.85
CA ASP A 119 4.15 -13.58 -10.92
C ASP A 119 2.80 -13.69 -10.23
N ALA A 120 2.37 -14.92 -10.01
CA ALA A 120 1.28 -15.18 -9.10
C ALA A 120 1.68 -16.31 -8.17
N THR A 121 1.39 -16.15 -6.89
CA THR A 121 1.70 -17.12 -5.85
C THR A 121 0.50 -17.34 -4.96
N TRP A 122 0.34 -18.56 -4.45
CA TRP A 122 -0.68 -18.90 -3.47
C TRP A 122 -0.23 -20.11 -2.63
N GLY A 123 -0.88 -20.31 -1.49
CA GLY A 123 -0.79 -21.51 -0.68
C GLY A 123 -1.89 -22.48 -1.07
N HIS A 124 -1.50 -23.70 -1.41
CA HIS A 124 -2.39 -24.83 -1.66
C HIS A 124 -2.27 -25.82 -0.51
N TYR A 125 -3.39 -26.22 0.09
CA TYR A 125 -3.40 -27.13 1.24
C TYR A 125 -4.02 -28.46 0.86
N ARG A 126 -3.31 -29.56 1.11
CA ARG A 126 -3.81 -30.92 0.90
C ARG A 126 -3.86 -31.68 2.23
N LYS A 127 -4.85 -32.55 2.40
CA LYS A 127 -4.87 -33.45 3.56
C LYS A 127 -3.78 -34.52 3.43
N ALA A 128 -2.86 -34.55 4.38
CA ALA A 128 -1.78 -35.53 4.46
C ALA A 128 -1.62 -36.08 5.89
N GLU A 129 -0.89 -37.18 6.02
CA GLU A 129 -0.43 -37.65 7.33
C GLU A 129 0.68 -36.71 7.83
N SER A 130 0.57 -36.30 9.10
CA SER A 130 1.56 -35.41 9.73
C SER A 130 2.85 -36.15 10.03
N GLU A 131 3.98 -35.49 9.78
CA GLU A 131 5.30 -35.99 10.15
C GLU A 131 5.63 -35.70 11.62
N PHE A 132 4.93 -34.75 12.25
CA PHE A 132 5.24 -34.23 13.59
C PHE A 132 4.17 -34.57 14.64
N HIS A 133 2.91 -34.70 14.22
CA HIS A 133 1.78 -34.89 15.12
C HIS A 133 1.30 -36.33 15.10
N VAL A 134 1.57 -37.06 16.18
CA VAL A 134 1.03 -38.40 16.42
C VAL A 134 -0.18 -38.35 17.36
N THR A 135 -1.08 -39.31 17.19
CA THR A 135 -2.17 -39.62 18.13
C THR A 135 -1.62 -40.29 19.39
N GLU A 136 -2.42 -40.35 20.46
CA GLU A 136 -2.05 -41.10 21.68
C GLU A 136 -1.73 -42.59 21.40
N ALA A 137 -2.26 -43.12 20.30
CA ALA A 137 -2.00 -44.48 19.81
C ALA A 137 -0.79 -44.60 18.86
N GLY A 138 0.01 -43.53 18.70
CA GLY A 138 1.22 -43.52 17.87
C GLY A 138 0.99 -43.46 16.35
N LYS A 139 -0.26 -43.31 15.87
CA LYS A 139 -0.57 -43.12 14.45
C LYS A 139 -0.45 -41.64 14.07
N PRO A 140 0.08 -41.29 12.88
CA PRO A 140 0.15 -39.91 12.43
C PRO A 140 -1.26 -39.30 12.32
N LYS A 141 -1.42 -38.05 12.78
CA LYS A 141 -2.67 -37.29 12.65
C LYS A 141 -2.82 -36.81 11.22
N ARG A 142 -4.07 -36.71 10.76
CA ARG A 142 -4.40 -36.18 9.44
C ARG A 142 -4.47 -34.65 9.50
N VAL A 143 -3.48 -33.98 8.92
CA VAL A 143 -3.31 -32.53 8.94
C VAL A 143 -3.50 -31.94 7.55
N TRP A 144 -3.69 -30.63 7.49
CA TRP A 144 -3.59 -29.87 6.25
C TRP A 144 -2.13 -29.47 6.06
N LYS A 145 -1.49 -29.95 5.00
CA LYS A 145 -0.10 -29.59 4.67
C LYS A 145 -0.11 -28.54 3.56
N ARG A 146 0.52 -27.40 3.81
CA ARG A 146 0.68 -26.32 2.83
C ARG A 146 1.75 -26.68 1.81
N ARG A 147 1.49 -26.33 0.56
CA ARG A 147 2.47 -26.25 -0.52
C ARG A 147 2.40 -24.86 -1.18
N PRO A 148 3.50 -24.12 -1.31
CA PRO A 148 3.58 -22.97 -2.21
C PRO A 148 3.29 -23.41 -3.64
N ALA A 149 2.39 -22.69 -4.29
CA ALA A 149 1.98 -22.90 -5.67
C ALA A 149 2.04 -21.57 -6.43
N GLY A 150 2.04 -21.68 -7.75
CA GLY A 150 2.20 -20.53 -8.65
C GLY A 150 3.53 -20.50 -9.40
N GLY A 151 3.82 -19.37 -10.02
CA GLY A 151 4.94 -19.26 -10.94
C GLY A 151 5.07 -17.87 -11.55
N LYS A 152 5.92 -17.78 -12.58
CA LYS A 152 6.21 -16.54 -13.32
C LYS A 152 5.97 -16.75 -14.80
N VAL A 153 5.44 -15.74 -15.46
CA VAL A 153 5.21 -15.73 -16.91
C VAL A 153 5.50 -14.36 -17.48
N GLN A 154 6.02 -14.32 -18.71
CA GLN A 154 6.17 -13.08 -19.45
C GLN A 154 4.89 -12.83 -20.26
N LEU A 155 4.33 -11.62 -20.12
CA LEU A 155 3.18 -11.19 -20.89
C LEU A 155 3.59 -10.16 -21.94
N ASP A 156 3.24 -10.45 -23.20
CA ASP A 156 3.29 -9.49 -24.29
C ASP A 156 2.13 -8.49 -24.17
N LEU A 157 2.44 -7.20 -24.12
CA LEU A 157 1.48 -6.10 -23.99
C LEU A 157 0.93 -5.66 -25.34
N THR A 158 0.36 -6.61 -26.08
CA THR A 158 -0.38 -6.37 -27.32
C THR A 158 -1.83 -6.02 -27.01
N PRO A 159 -2.40 -4.94 -27.58
CA PRO A 159 -3.80 -4.58 -27.36
C PRO A 159 -4.77 -5.73 -27.68
N GLY A 160 -5.71 -5.98 -26.79
CA GLY A 160 -6.70 -7.06 -26.89
C GLY A 160 -6.81 -7.90 -25.61
N ASP A 161 -7.55 -9.00 -25.72
CA ASP A 161 -7.77 -9.93 -24.61
C ASP A 161 -6.51 -10.75 -24.32
N VAL A 162 -6.13 -10.78 -23.05
CA VAL A 162 -5.07 -11.66 -22.54
C VAL A 162 -5.67 -13.05 -22.34
N LYS A 163 -5.24 -14.01 -23.16
CA LYS A 163 -5.63 -15.41 -23.03
C LYS A 163 -5.25 -15.96 -21.65
N PRO A 164 -5.98 -16.96 -21.12
CA PRO A 164 -5.65 -17.60 -19.86
C PRO A 164 -4.18 -18.04 -19.79
N LEU A 165 -3.43 -17.45 -18.86
CA LEU A 165 -2.04 -17.80 -18.57
C LEU A 165 -2.02 -18.74 -17.37
N ILE A 166 -1.51 -19.95 -17.58
CA ILE A 166 -1.38 -20.96 -16.54
C ILE A 166 0.02 -20.86 -15.94
N LEU A 167 0.12 -20.69 -14.61
CA LEU A 167 1.40 -20.52 -13.90
C LEU A 167 1.84 -21.76 -13.15
N ASP A 168 0.91 -22.63 -12.75
CA ASP A 168 1.20 -23.90 -12.08
C ASP A 168 0.61 -25.06 -12.90
N ALA A 169 1.48 -25.97 -13.34
CA ALA A 169 1.08 -27.12 -14.16
C ALA A 169 0.20 -28.12 -13.40
N GLU A 170 0.24 -28.14 -12.07
CA GLU A 170 -0.62 -28.99 -11.25
C GLU A 170 -2.00 -28.39 -10.98
N GLN A 171 -2.17 -27.08 -11.19
CA GLN A 171 -3.45 -26.38 -11.03
C GLN A 171 -3.78 -25.56 -12.29
N PRO A 172 -4.03 -26.21 -13.44
CA PRO A 172 -4.27 -25.52 -14.72
C PRO A 172 -5.55 -24.68 -14.74
N GLU A 173 -6.47 -24.94 -13.81
CA GLU A 173 -7.71 -24.17 -13.63
C GLU A 173 -7.49 -22.86 -12.86
N VAL A 174 -6.28 -22.63 -12.32
CA VAL A 174 -5.86 -21.36 -11.75
C VAL A 174 -5.06 -20.62 -12.81
N PHE A 175 -5.61 -19.51 -13.31
CA PHE A 175 -5.02 -18.79 -14.43
C PHE A 175 -5.17 -17.28 -14.28
N ILE A 176 -4.30 -16.55 -14.98
CA ILE A 176 -4.41 -15.11 -15.14
C ILE A 176 -5.12 -14.81 -16.45
N ARG A 177 -6.12 -13.93 -16.41
CA ARG A 177 -6.77 -13.38 -17.61
C ARG A 177 -6.84 -11.87 -17.50
N GLY A 178 -7.11 -11.18 -18.60
CA GLY A 178 -7.24 -9.74 -18.56
C GLY A 178 -7.41 -9.11 -19.92
N ILE A 179 -7.23 -7.80 -19.96
CA ILE A 179 -7.36 -7.01 -21.18
C ILE A 179 -6.26 -5.93 -21.21
N VAL A 180 -5.60 -5.82 -22.35
CA VAL A 180 -4.68 -4.72 -22.67
C VAL A 180 -5.45 -3.73 -23.54
N ARG A 181 -5.72 -2.54 -23.02
CA ARG A 181 -6.40 -1.48 -23.78
C ARG A 181 -5.43 -0.83 -24.75
N SER A 182 -5.98 -0.25 -25.83
CA SER A 182 -5.20 0.58 -26.75
C SER A 182 -4.53 1.74 -26.02
N PRO A 183 -3.34 2.18 -26.45
CA PRO A 183 -2.65 3.32 -25.81
C PRO A 183 -3.52 4.57 -25.79
N THR A 184 -3.47 5.32 -24.68
CA THR A 184 -4.10 6.63 -24.55
C THR A 184 -3.42 7.64 -25.47
N ALA A 185 -4.09 8.78 -25.74
CA ALA A 185 -3.50 9.88 -26.51
C ALA A 185 -2.19 10.42 -25.87
N ALA A 186 -2.02 10.22 -24.57
CA ALA A 186 -0.82 10.57 -23.80
C ALA A 186 0.32 9.51 -23.89
N GLY A 187 0.12 8.41 -24.61
CA GLY A 187 1.15 7.38 -24.79
C GLY A 187 1.27 6.39 -23.64
N GLU A 188 0.18 6.11 -22.94
CA GLU A 188 0.13 5.15 -21.83
C GLU A 188 -0.75 3.95 -22.18
N LYS A 189 -0.36 2.76 -21.77
CA LYS A 189 -1.17 1.55 -21.89
C LYS A 189 -1.83 1.26 -20.55
N ILE A 190 -3.14 1.05 -20.56
CA ILE A 190 -3.91 0.62 -19.40
C ILE A 190 -4.14 -0.88 -19.52
N ILE A 191 -3.72 -1.63 -18.51
CA ILE A 191 -3.86 -3.09 -18.47
C ILE A 191 -4.62 -3.47 -17.23
N THR A 192 -5.59 -4.37 -17.38
CA THR A 192 -6.30 -4.99 -16.26
C THR A 192 -6.04 -6.48 -16.27
N LEU A 193 -5.56 -7.01 -15.14
CA LEU A 193 -5.29 -8.44 -14.97
C LEU A 193 -6.04 -8.97 -13.75
N PHE A 194 -6.55 -10.20 -13.86
CA PHE A 194 -7.23 -10.92 -12.81
C PHE A 194 -6.59 -12.29 -12.62
N LEU A 195 -6.32 -12.66 -11.37
CA LEU A 195 -6.05 -14.03 -10.96
C LEU A 195 -7.39 -14.70 -10.68
N VAL A 196 -7.67 -15.80 -11.37
CA VAL A 196 -8.96 -16.51 -11.30
C VAL A 196 -8.73 -17.93 -10.77
N ASN A 197 -9.49 -18.29 -9.75
CA ASN A 197 -9.65 -19.68 -9.30
C ASN A 197 -10.81 -20.32 -10.07
N GLY A 198 -10.51 -21.00 -11.17
CA GLY A 198 -11.49 -21.72 -11.99
C GLY A 198 -11.78 -23.15 -11.55
N GLN A 199 -11.19 -23.62 -10.45
CA GLN A 199 -11.38 -25.00 -9.96
C GLN A 199 -12.82 -25.23 -9.54
N GLU A 200 -13.33 -26.45 -9.70
CA GLU A 200 -14.65 -26.84 -9.18
C GLU A 200 -14.60 -27.12 -7.66
N ALA A 201 -15.70 -26.81 -6.97
CA ALA A 201 -15.83 -27.13 -5.56
C ALA A 201 -15.87 -28.65 -5.35
N LEU A 202 -15.00 -29.17 -4.47
CA LEU A 202 -14.94 -30.59 -4.15
C LEU A 202 -16.00 -30.98 -3.11
N GLU A 203 -16.61 -32.15 -3.24
CA GLU A 203 -17.56 -32.68 -2.23
C GLU A 203 -16.86 -33.00 -0.89
N THR A 204 -15.62 -33.48 -0.96
CA THR A 204 -14.78 -33.83 0.20
C THR A 204 -13.49 -33.01 0.21
N ASN A 205 -12.99 -32.65 1.40
CA ASN A 205 -11.82 -31.80 1.57
C ASN A 205 -11.92 -30.49 0.75
N GLN A 206 -13.06 -29.80 0.85
CA GLN A 206 -13.36 -28.58 0.10
C GLN A 206 -12.19 -27.60 -0.02
N ASP A 207 -11.44 -27.41 1.07
CA ASP A 207 -10.31 -26.47 1.14
C ASP A 207 -9.15 -26.78 0.18
N GLU A 208 -9.08 -27.99 -0.41
CA GLU A 208 -8.06 -28.31 -1.44
C GLU A 208 -8.27 -27.49 -2.72
N ALA A 209 -9.52 -27.13 -3.06
CA ALA A 209 -9.84 -26.32 -4.23
C ALA A 209 -9.77 -24.79 -3.96
N TRP A 210 -9.40 -24.39 -2.74
CA TRP A 210 -9.27 -22.98 -2.36
C TRP A 210 -7.84 -22.50 -2.54
N LEU A 211 -7.68 -21.25 -2.97
CA LEU A 211 -6.37 -20.59 -2.96
C LEU A 211 -6.27 -19.74 -1.70
N PHE A 212 -5.20 -19.90 -0.94
CA PHE A 212 -4.93 -19.10 0.24
C PHE A 212 -3.72 -18.22 0.00
N GLN A 213 -3.67 -17.05 0.65
CA GLN A 213 -2.53 -16.12 0.53
C GLN A 213 -2.20 -15.79 -0.93
N ALA A 214 -3.23 -15.74 -1.78
CA ALA A 214 -3.05 -15.50 -3.19
C ALA A 214 -2.54 -14.07 -3.42
N GLN A 215 -1.49 -13.93 -4.22
CA GLN A 215 -0.87 -12.67 -4.59
C GLN A 215 -0.58 -12.66 -6.07
N LEU A 216 -0.81 -11.49 -6.69
CA LEU A 216 -0.45 -11.18 -8.07
C LEU A 216 0.56 -10.04 -8.05
N GLY A 217 1.75 -10.28 -8.57
CA GLY A 217 2.84 -9.32 -8.72
C GLY A 217 3.14 -9.03 -10.18
N LEU A 218 3.58 -7.80 -10.43
CA LEU A 218 3.91 -7.25 -11.72
C LEU A 218 5.27 -6.56 -11.63
N HIS A 219 6.18 -6.99 -12.48
CA HIS A 219 7.57 -6.57 -12.45
C HIS A 219 8.00 -6.07 -13.82
N ALA A 220 8.63 -4.89 -13.84
CA ALA A 220 9.35 -4.43 -15.00
C ALA A 220 10.55 -5.34 -15.28
N LEU A 221 10.80 -5.66 -16.55
CA LEU A 221 12.03 -6.37 -16.91
C LEU A 221 13.24 -5.47 -16.62
N ASN A 222 14.25 -6.03 -15.94
CA ASN A 222 15.47 -5.34 -15.52
C ASN A 222 15.23 -4.10 -14.63
N ASP A 223 14.18 -4.12 -13.79
CA ASP A 223 13.82 -3.02 -12.89
C ASP A 223 13.65 -1.66 -13.59
N ALA A 224 13.19 -1.68 -14.84
CA ALA A 224 12.94 -0.48 -15.60
C ALA A 224 11.75 0.33 -15.04
N ASP A 225 11.82 1.64 -15.16
CA ASP A 225 10.79 2.55 -14.66
C ASP A 225 9.60 2.65 -15.64
N LEU A 226 8.83 1.57 -15.71
CA LEU A 226 7.79 1.36 -16.71
C LEU A 226 6.40 1.74 -16.23
N PHE A 227 6.12 1.61 -14.93
CA PHE A 227 4.82 1.95 -14.36
C PHE A 227 4.69 3.47 -14.26
N ARG A 228 3.58 3.99 -14.80
CA ARG A 228 3.31 5.43 -14.87
C ARG A 228 2.12 5.80 -14.00
N ARG A 229 2.10 7.06 -13.59
CA ARG A 229 0.92 7.71 -13.01
C ARG A 229 -0.30 7.40 -13.89
N ARG A 230 -1.38 6.91 -13.29
CA ARG A 230 -2.67 6.89 -13.97
C ARG A 230 -3.07 8.31 -14.34
N PRO A 231 -3.64 8.57 -15.53
CA PRO A 231 -4.36 9.80 -15.78
C PRO A 231 -5.44 9.91 -14.72
N SER A 232 -5.21 10.73 -13.69
CA SER A 232 -6.27 11.26 -12.86
C SER A 232 -7.14 12.01 -13.85
N GLY A 233 -8.38 11.58 -14.06
CA GLY A 233 -9.26 12.20 -15.04
C GLY A 233 -9.17 13.71 -14.87
N GLU A 234 -8.48 14.37 -15.80
CA GLU A 234 -8.38 15.83 -15.87
C GLU A 234 -9.74 16.30 -16.39
N ILE A 235 -10.75 16.11 -15.56
CA ILE A 235 -11.98 16.86 -15.67
C ILE A 235 -11.57 18.22 -15.14
N GLY A 236 -11.34 19.13 -16.09
CA GLY A 236 -11.27 20.57 -15.88
C GLY A 236 -12.45 21.00 -15.01
N SER A 237 -12.22 20.95 -13.72
CA SER A 237 -13.12 21.39 -12.69
C SER A 237 -12.57 22.74 -12.28
N ASP A 238 -13.35 23.80 -12.48
CA ASP A 238 -13.13 25.16 -11.96
C ASP A 238 -13.05 25.21 -10.41
N ASP A 239 -12.83 24.06 -9.77
CA ASP A 239 -12.79 23.88 -8.34
C ASP A 239 -11.37 24.15 -7.83
N ALA A 240 -11.20 25.33 -7.25
CA ALA A 240 -9.99 25.77 -6.60
C ALA A 240 -9.55 24.81 -5.46
N GLU A 241 -10.47 24.07 -4.84
CA GLU A 241 -10.14 23.09 -3.80
C GLU A 241 -9.45 21.87 -4.41
N ARG A 242 -10.01 21.29 -5.48
CA ARG A 242 -9.36 20.18 -6.22
C ARG A 242 -7.99 20.57 -6.74
N ALA A 243 -7.85 21.78 -7.30
CA ALA A 243 -6.56 22.28 -7.76
C ALA A 243 -5.54 22.47 -6.62
N ALA A 244 -6.00 22.85 -5.42
CA ALA A 244 -5.14 22.93 -4.24
C ALA A 244 -4.73 21.55 -3.71
N LEU A 245 -5.66 20.58 -3.71
CA LEU A 245 -5.38 19.19 -3.34
C LEU A 245 -4.40 18.54 -4.32
N ALA A 246 -4.60 18.74 -5.62
CA ALA A 246 -3.68 18.24 -6.65
C ALA A 246 -2.25 18.78 -6.44
N MET A 247 -2.10 20.06 -6.08
CA MET A 247 -0.80 20.64 -5.72
C MET A 247 -0.22 20.00 -4.45
N LEU A 248 -1.04 19.83 -3.39
CA LEU A 248 -0.58 19.31 -2.10
C LEU A 248 -0.12 17.85 -2.21
N TYR A 249 -0.84 17.05 -3.00
CA TYR A 249 -0.61 15.63 -3.19
C TYR A 249 0.09 15.29 -4.53
N ARG A 250 0.71 16.26 -5.20
CA ARG A 250 1.38 16.07 -6.51
C ARG A 250 2.43 14.97 -6.52
N ASP A 251 3.09 14.74 -5.38
CA ASP A 251 4.12 13.71 -5.20
C ASP A 251 3.53 12.37 -4.72
N LYS A 252 2.21 12.27 -4.58
CA LYS A 252 1.46 11.05 -4.25
C LYS A 252 0.76 10.56 -5.51
N VAL A 253 1.35 9.54 -6.12
CA VAL A 253 0.96 9.03 -7.43
C VAL A 253 0.31 7.67 -7.32
N GLU A 254 -0.80 7.49 -8.04
CA GLU A 254 -1.48 6.21 -8.19
C GLU A 254 -1.00 5.49 -9.46
N PHE A 255 -0.37 4.33 -9.28
CA PHE A 255 0.11 3.49 -10.41
C PHE A 255 -0.87 2.39 -10.79
N ALA A 256 -1.67 1.96 -9.82
CA ALA A 256 -2.62 0.87 -9.99
C ALA A 256 -3.83 1.03 -9.06
N VAL A 257 -4.93 0.40 -9.47
CA VAL A 257 -6.16 0.24 -8.70
C VAL A 257 -6.44 -1.24 -8.59
N GLY A 258 -6.67 -1.74 -7.38
CA GLY A 258 -7.03 -3.13 -7.17
C GLY A 258 -8.52 -3.38 -7.34
N HIS A 259 -8.87 -4.58 -7.81
CA HIS A 259 -10.23 -5.08 -7.97
C HIS A 259 -10.43 -6.23 -6.99
N GLY A 260 -11.24 -6.03 -5.95
CA GLY A 260 -11.45 -7.01 -4.89
C GLY A 260 -10.24 -7.22 -3.96
N VAL A 261 -9.17 -6.44 -4.12
CA VAL A 261 -7.94 -6.49 -3.31
C VAL A 261 -7.26 -5.13 -3.31
N SER A 262 -6.48 -4.79 -2.29
CA SER A 262 -5.64 -3.59 -2.33
C SER A 262 -4.37 -3.82 -3.16
N VAL A 263 -3.66 -2.74 -3.48
CA VAL A 263 -2.42 -2.79 -4.25
C VAL A 263 -1.33 -1.99 -3.55
N HIS A 264 -0.09 -2.38 -3.81
CA HIS A 264 1.10 -1.72 -3.33
C HIS A 264 2.14 -1.67 -4.43
N TRP A 265 2.95 -0.63 -4.46
CA TRP A 265 3.97 -0.44 -5.46
C TRP A 265 5.28 0.00 -4.84
N THR A 266 6.36 -0.44 -5.48
CA THR A 266 7.73 -0.03 -5.14
C THR A 266 8.12 1.09 -6.09
N LEU A 267 8.35 2.28 -5.53
CA LEU A 267 8.80 3.42 -6.30
C LEU A 267 10.20 3.19 -6.87
N SER A 268 10.46 3.81 -8.02
CA SER A 268 11.79 3.87 -8.57
C SER A 268 12.73 4.72 -7.68
N PRO A 269 14.02 4.37 -7.57
CA PRO A 269 14.98 5.24 -6.90
C PRO A 269 14.92 6.65 -7.50
N GLN A 270 14.77 7.66 -6.64
CA GLN A 270 14.83 9.09 -6.99
C GLN A 270 13.62 9.63 -7.79
N ARG A 271 12.59 8.82 -8.07
CA ARG A 271 11.39 9.26 -8.80
C ARG A 271 10.10 8.92 -8.06
N VAL A 272 9.23 9.91 -7.92
CA VAL A 272 7.90 9.78 -7.29
C VAL A 272 6.81 9.46 -8.31
N ASP A 273 7.07 9.74 -9.59
CA ASP A 273 6.16 9.56 -10.72
C ASP A 273 6.31 8.20 -11.42
N ARG A 274 7.23 7.35 -10.93
CA ARG A 274 7.50 6.03 -11.50
C ARG A 274 7.65 4.93 -10.45
N ALA A 275 7.22 3.72 -10.81
CA ALA A 275 7.39 2.52 -10.01
C ALA A 275 8.10 1.42 -10.83
N ILE A 276 8.77 0.50 -10.13
CA ILE A 276 9.47 -0.67 -10.70
C ILE A 276 8.65 -1.96 -10.57
N SER A 277 7.77 -2.02 -9.58
CA SER A 277 6.89 -3.17 -9.34
C SER A 277 5.57 -2.75 -8.73
N VAL A 278 4.51 -3.48 -9.08
CA VAL A 278 3.17 -3.36 -8.50
C VAL A 278 2.73 -4.74 -8.06
N ARG A 279 2.14 -4.87 -6.88
CA ARG A 279 1.61 -6.14 -6.37
C ARG A 279 0.28 -5.95 -5.67
N THR A 280 -0.54 -6.99 -5.66
CA THR A 280 -1.72 -7.04 -4.80
C THR A 280 -1.31 -7.24 -3.35
N GLN A 281 -2.06 -6.62 -2.45
CA GLN A 281 -1.85 -6.70 -1.02
C GLN A 281 -3.20 -6.88 -0.32
N VAL A 282 -3.39 -8.04 0.31
CA VAL A 282 -4.65 -8.38 0.98
C VAL A 282 -4.85 -7.57 2.25
N VAL A 283 -3.79 -7.40 3.05
CA VAL A 283 -3.81 -6.59 4.26
C VAL A 283 -2.98 -5.33 4.00
N PRO A 284 -3.60 -4.24 3.53
CA PRO A 284 -2.89 -2.99 3.27
C PRO A 284 -2.41 -2.38 4.60
N PHE A 285 -1.24 -1.76 4.56
CA PHE A 285 -0.74 -0.91 5.63
C PHE A 285 0.05 0.25 5.03
N HIS A 286 0.14 1.35 5.77
CA HIS A 286 0.91 2.51 5.36
C HIS A 286 1.43 3.23 6.60
N ASP A 287 2.71 3.55 6.60
CA ASP A 287 3.31 4.36 7.64
C ASP A 287 2.92 5.82 7.43
N ILE A 288 2.30 6.41 8.45
CA ILE A 288 1.99 7.82 8.46
C ILE A 288 3.18 8.55 9.08
N PRO A 289 3.90 9.40 8.32
CA PRO A 289 5.01 10.16 8.88
C PRO A 289 4.52 11.04 10.03
N VAL A 290 5.29 11.05 11.13
CA VAL A 290 5.01 11.94 12.26
C VAL A 290 5.24 13.37 11.81
N THR A 291 4.32 14.26 12.17
CA THR A 291 4.51 15.70 11.97
C THR A 291 5.28 16.23 13.17
N GLU A 292 6.57 16.51 12.97
CA GLU A 292 7.41 17.16 13.98
C GLU A 292 7.55 18.66 13.68
N ALA A 293 7.64 19.45 14.75
CA ALA A 293 8.01 20.85 14.59
C ALA A 293 9.47 20.93 14.10
N PRO A 294 9.79 21.88 13.20
CA PRO A 294 11.17 22.06 12.74
C PRO A 294 12.08 22.31 13.94
N THR A 295 13.24 21.65 13.94
CA THR A 295 14.26 21.84 14.96
C THR A 295 15.12 23.07 14.66
N GLU A 296 15.96 23.46 15.62
CA GLU A 296 17.00 24.49 15.41
C GLU A 296 17.97 24.13 14.26
N THR A 297 18.11 22.84 13.92
CA THR A 297 18.94 22.40 12.80
C THR A 297 18.23 22.67 11.46
N ASP A 298 16.91 22.50 11.43
CA ASP A 298 16.10 22.68 10.22
C ASP A 298 15.84 24.17 9.93
N LEU A 299 15.63 24.96 10.98
CA LEU A 299 15.41 26.40 10.92
C LEU A 299 16.22 27.11 12.01
N PRO A 300 17.49 27.45 11.75
CA PRO A 300 18.37 28.12 12.72
C PRO A 300 17.83 29.46 13.25
N GLY A 301 16.98 30.14 12.48
CA GLY A 301 16.37 31.39 12.93
C GLY A 301 15.33 31.20 14.04
N LEU A 302 14.91 29.97 14.34
CA LEU A 302 14.02 29.66 15.47
C LEU A 302 14.75 29.48 16.81
N VAL A 303 16.10 29.53 16.85
CA VAL A 303 16.88 29.35 18.10
C VAL A 303 16.49 30.35 19.20
N GLU A 304 16.14 31.59 18.83
CA GLU A 304 15.72 32.61 19.79
C GLU A 304 14.21 32.53 20.14
N LEU A 305 13.47 31.57 19.59
CA LEU A 305 12.04 31.42 19.83
C LEU A 305 11.78 30.71 21.15
N VAL A 306 11.14 31.42 22.08
CA VAL A 306 10.66 30.83 23.34
C VAL A 306 9.20 30.40 23.19
N LEU A 307 8.93 29.10 23.35
CA LEU A 307 7.59 28.52 23.35
C LEU A 307 7.08 28.15 24.75
N ASP A 308 7.93 28.27 25.77
CA ASP A 308 7.55 28.00 27.16
C ASP A 308 6.65 29.12 27.70
N MET A 309 5.39 28.76 28.02
CA MET A 309 4.39 29.73 28.48
C MET A 309 4.75 30.39 29.80
N LYS A 310 5.48 29.71 30.70
CA LYS A 310 5.91 30.29 31.97
C LYS A 310 6.97 31.36 31.72
N GLN A 311 7.98 31.06 30.91
CA GLN A 311 9.01 32.04 30.55
C GLN A 311 8.40 33.27 29.88
N LEU A 312 7.47 33.07 28.93
CA LEU A 312 6.78 34.18 28.26
C LEU A 312 5.97 35.04 29.25
N SER A 313 5.37 34.45 30.28
CA SER A 313 4.57 35.16 31.29
C SER A 313 5.40 36.05 32.22
N GLU A 314 6.71 35.80 32.33
CA GLU A 314 7.63 36.52 33.21
C GLU A 314 8.34 37.68 32.47
N LEU A 315 8.21 37.79 31.14
CA LEU A 315 8.83 38.83 30.33
C LEU A 315 8.10 40.18 30.47
N ASP A 316 8.86 41.27 30.42
CA ASP A 316 8.28 42.60 30.22
C ASP A 316 7.75 42.78 28.79
N GLU A 317 6.93 43.79 28.56
CA GLU A 317 6.28 44.04 27.26
C GLU A 317 7.28 44.14 26.10
N LYS A 318 8.43 44.77 26.34
CA LYS A 318 9.45 44.99 25.31
C LYS A 318 10.17 43.69 24.95
N ALA A 319 10.51 42.89 25.96
CA ALA A 319 11.13 41.59 25.79
C ALA A 319 10.15 40.60 25.14
N LEU A 320 8.89 40.57 25.59
CA LEU A 320 7.84 39.72 25.03
C LEU A 320 7.62 40.02 23.54
N LYS A 321 7.46 41.30 23.16
CA LYS A 321 7.36 41.70 21.76
C LYS A 321 8.57 41.31 20.93
N LYS A 322 9.78 41.39 21.50
CA LYS A 322 11.01 40.99 20.80
C LYS A 322 10.99 39.48 20.54
N THR A 323 10.69 38.67 21.55
CA THR A 323 10.67 37.21 21.45
C THR A 323 9.58 36.73 20.48
N LEU A 324 8.36 37.27 20.56
CA LEU A 324 7.26 36.87 19.67
C LEU A 324 7.49 37.26 18.21
N LYS A 325 8.32 38.29 17.92
CA LYS A 325 8.65 38.71 16.55
C LYS A 325 9.54 37.72 15.80
N VAL A 326 10.23 36.82 16.50
CA VAL A 326 11.08 35.80 15.89
C VAL A 326 10.25 34.92 14.94
N LEU A 327 9.11 34.41 15.40
CA LEU A 327 8.27 33.49 14.63
C LEU A 327 7.72 34.12 13.32
N PRO A 328 7.09 35.31 13.31
CA PRO A 328 6.67 35.95 12.06
C PRO A 328 7.83 36.34 11.15
N GLY A 329 9.01 36.68 11.71
CA GLY A 329 10.21 36.97 10.93
C GLY A 329 10.68 35.75 10.13
N GLU A 330 10.81 34.61 10.80
CA GLU A 330 11.17 33.34 10.14
C GLU A 330 10.09 32.86 9.18
N TYR A 331 8.81 33.02 9.54
CA TYR A 331 7.72 32.68 8.64
C TYR A 331 7.72 33.55 7.37
N GLN A 332 8.06 34.84 7.49
CA GLN A 332 8.22 35.74 6.34
C GLN A 332 9.38 35.32 5.42
N SER A 333 10.52 34.93 6.00
CA SER A 333 11.65 34.38 5.25
C SER A 333 11.27 33.08 4.51
N TRP A 334 10.53 32.20 5.17
CA TRP A 334 10.01 30.97 4.54
C TRP A 334 9.01 31.26 3.41
N ILE A 335 8.09 32.22 3.59
CA ILE A 335 7.17 32.65 2.52
C ILE A 335 7.96 33.16 1.30
N ALA A 336 9.03 33.93 1.53
CA ALA A 336 9.88 34.43 0.45
C ALA A 336 10.60 33.29 -0.28
N SER A 337 11.10 32.28 0.44
CA SER A 337 11.73 31.11 -0.18
C SER A 337 10.74 30.29 -1.02
N GLN A 338 9.50 30.13 -0.56
CA GLN A 338 8.45 29.45 -1.35
C GLN A 338 8.07 30.27 -2.58
N GLN A 339 8.01 31.60 -2.48
CA GLN A 339 7.78 32.46 -3.65
C GLN A 339 8.87 32.29 -4.70
N GLN A 340 10.15 32.23 -4.30
CA GLN A 340 11.25 31.97 -5.23
C GLN A 340 11.10 30.64 -5.98
N ARG A 341 10.58 29.59 -5.32
CA ARG A 341 10.32 28.30 -5.97
C ARG A 341 9.25 28.41 -7.05
N ILE A 342 8.19 29.17 -6.78
CA ILE A 342 7.14 29.49 -7.77
C ILE A 342 7.76 30.29 -8.93
N ASP A 343 8.55 31.32 -8.64
CA ASP A 343 9.15 32.19 -9.67
C ASP A 343 10.16 31.43 -10.55
N ARG A 344 10.80 30.38 -10.00
CA ARG A 344 11.66 29.45 -10.74
C ARG A 344 10.90 28.42 -11.57
N GLY A 345 9.57 28.38 -11.48
CA GLY A 345 8.74 27.44 -12.22
C GLY A 345 8.75 26.00 -11.68
N GLU A 346 9.17 25.79 -10.43
CA GLU A 346 9.31 24.44 -9.86
C GLU A 346 7.99 23.67 -9.70
N LEU A 347 6.85 24.38 -9.72
CA LEU A 347 5.52 23.83 -9.46
C LEU A 347 4.68 23.64 -10.73
N GLY A 348 5.19 24.06 -11.90
CA GLY A 348 4.54 23.87 -13.20
C GLY A 348 3.08 24.32 -13.23
N GLU A 349 2.19 23.41 -13.59
CA GLU A 349 0.74 23.66 -13.67
C GLU A 349 0.08 24.05 -12.33
N HIS A 350 0.72 23.75 -11.21
CA HIS A 350 0.18 24.02 -9.86
C HIS A 350 0.50 25.42 -9.33
N GLU A 351 1.25 26.24 -10.07
CA GLU A 351 1.63 27.58 -9.63
C GLU A 351 0.45 28.50 -9.26
N PRO A 352 -0.71 28.49 -9.95
CA PRO A 352 -1.86 29.31 -9.53
C PRO A 352 -2.35 28.96 -8.12
N SER A 353 -2.47 27.67 -7.81
CA SER A 353 -2.82 27.18 -6.47
C SER A 353 -1.78 27.58 -5.43
N ALA A 354 -0.49 27.50 -5.79
CA ALA A 354 0.61 27.87 -4.91
C ALA A 354 0.60 29.37 -4.56
N ARG A 355 0.35 30.24 -5.55
CA ARG A 355 0.22 31.69 -5.34
C ARG A 355 -0.93 32.01 -4.39
N GLY A 356 -2.10 31.40 -4.59
CA GLY A 356 -3.25 31.56 -3.69
C GLY A 356 -2.99 31.08 -2.26
N ALA A 357 -2.22 29.98 -2.10
CA ALA A 357 -1.79 29.52 -0.78
C ALA A 357 -0.82 30.50 -0.10
N LEU A 358 0.13 31.07 -0.83
CA LEU A 358 1.07 32.06 -0.29
C LEU A 358 0.39 33.37 0.11
N GLU A 359 -0.64 33.81 -0.60
CA GLU A 359 -1.43 34.98 -0.17
C GLU A 359 -2.09 34.77 1.19
N ARG A 360 -2.64 33.58 1.44
CA ARG A 360 -3.19 33.21 2.77
C ARG A 360 -2.08 33.18 3.83
N CYS A 361 -0.89 32.70 3.49
CA CYS A 361 0.26 32.71 4.39
C CYS A 361 0.67 34.14 4.75
N ARG A 362 0.76 35.05 3.76
CA ARG A 362 1.08 36.48 3.98
C ARG A 362 0.06 37.15 4.88
N ARG A 363 -1.23 36.98 4.58
CA ARG A 363 -2.32 37.52 5.43
C ARG A 363 -2.23 37.00 6.87
N THR A 364 -1.83 35.74 7.06
CA THR A 364 -1.65 35.16 8.39
C THR A 364 -0.44 35.78 9.10
N CYS A 365 0.69 35.95 8.40
CA CYS A 365 1.87 36.61 8.92
C CYS A 365 1.58 38.07 9.34
N ASP A 366 0.87 38.83 8.50
CA ASP A 366 0.47 40.21 8.81
C ASP A 366 -0.42 40.28 10.06
N ARG A 367 -1.35 39.33 10.21
CA ARG A 367 -2.20 39.22 11.41
C ARG A 367 -1.40 38.91 12.68
N LEU A 368 -0.40 38.03 12.60
CA LEU A 368 0.49 37.74 13.73
C LEU A 368 1.28 38.99 14.13
N GLN A 369 1.86 39.70 13.15
CA GLN A 369 2.59 40.94 13.40
C GLN A 369 1.70 42.03 14.01
N ALA A 370 0.48 42.21 13.48
CA ALA A 370 -0.49 43.16 14.02
C ALA A 370 -0.88 42.80 15.48
N GLY A 371 -1.12 41.52 15.77
CA GLY A 371 -1.41 41.06 17.13
C GLY A 371 -0.28 41.41 18.11
N ILE A 372 0.97 41.19 17.72
CA ILE A 372 2.14 41.54 18.55
C ILE A 372 2.25 43.06 18.79
N GLN A 373 1.83 43.89 17.83
CA GLN A 373 1.84 45.35 18.00
C GLN A 373 0.78 45.85 19.00
N THR A 374 -0.26 45.06 19.27
CA THR A 374 -1.34 45.41 20.22
C THR A 374 -1.08 44.98 21.67
N ILE A 375 -0.09 44.11 21.90
CA ILE A 375 0.50 43.88 23.23
C ILE A 375 1.02 45.23 23.75
#